data_AF-A0A3N5M8Y0-F1
#
_entry.id   AF-A0A3N5M8Y0-F1
#
_cell.length_a   1.000
_cell.length_b   1.000
_cell.length_c   1.000
_cell.angle_alpha   90.00
_cell.angle_beta   90.00
_cell.angle_gamma   90.00
#
_symmetry.space_group_name_H-M   'P 1'
#
loop_
_entity.id
_entity.type
_entity.pdbx_description
1 polymer ?
#
loop_
_entity_poly.entity_id
_entity_poly.type
_entity_poly.pdbx_seq_one_letter_code
_entity_poly.pdbx_strand_id
1 'polypeptide(L)' 'MATTETRQYRGYEIVPMRQWEGWCAGAYPTRADLPFLARSTLRTLAERKEVAVAEAKQNIDRILASVDRH' A
#
# COMPACT_ATOMS: atom_id res chain seq x y z
N MET A 1 15.80 -16.14 4.14
CA MET A 1 14.79 -15.77 3.12
C MET A 1 13.74 -14.93 3.80
N ALA A 2 13.72 -13.62 3.56
CA ALA A 2 12.67 -12.77 4.11
C ALA A 2 11.41 -12.99 3.28
N THR A 3 10.46 -13.77 3.80
CA THR A 3 9.10 -13.85 3.26
C THR A 3 8.48 -12.47 3.42
N THR A 4 8.58 -11.65 2.37
CA THR A 4 7.83 -10.41 2.25
C THR A 4 6.36 -10.82 2.22
N GLU A 5 5.71 -10.86 3.39
CA GLU A 5 4.29 -11.18 3.50
C GLU A 5 3.49 -10.13 2.73
N THR A 6 3.17 -10.45 1.50
CA THR A 6 2.27 -9.67 0.66
C THR A 6 0.84 -9.90 1.13
N ARG A 7 0.14 -8.79 1.38
CA ARG A 7 -1.25 -8.81 1.85
C ARG A 7 -2.14 -8.29 0.75
N GLN A 8 -3.12 -9.09 0.34
CA GLN A 8 -4.14 -8.65 -0.60
C GLN A 8 -5.23 -7.86 0.13
N TYR A 9 -5.60 -6.70 -0.41
CA TYR A 9 -6.62 -5.83 0.14
C TYR A 9 -7.36 -5.09 -0.97
N ARG A 10 -8.68 -5.33 -1.11
CA ARG A 10 -9.56 -4.69 -2.11
C ARG A 10 -9.02 -4.69 -3.55
N GLY A 11 -8.36 -5.77 -3.97
CA GLY A 11 -7.76 -5.87 -5.32
C GLY A 11 -6.39 -5.17 -5.44
N TYR A 12 -5.81 -4.72 -4.34
CA TYR A 12 -4.43 -4.28 -4.26
C TYR A 12 -3.58 -5.31 -3.53
N GLU A 13 -2.35 -5.47 -3.95
CA GLU A 13 -1.33 -6.20 -3.24
C GLU A 13 -0.46 -5.22 -2.45
N ILE A 14 -0.49 -5.35 -1.13
CA ILE A 14 0.32 -4.56 -0.20
C ILE A 14 1.59 -5.33 0.12
N VAL A 15 2.73 -4.78 -0.27
CA VAL A 15 4.08 -5.32 -0.08
C VAL A 15 4.79 -4.46 0.98
N PRO A 16 4.84 -4.88 2.25
CA PRO A 16 5.65 -4.21 3.26
C PRO A 16 7.13 -4.43 2.97
N MET A 17 7.87 -3.34 2.80
CA MET A 17 9.31 -3.32 2.53
C MET A 17 10.01 -2.52 3.62
N ARG A 18 11.07 -3.09 4.19
CA ARG A 18 11.96 -2.33 5.07
C ARG A 18 12.84 -1.44 4.21
N GLN A 19 12.76 -0.13 4.43
CA GLN A 19 13.61 0.85 3.79
C GLN A 19 14.38 1.61 4.86
N TRP A 20 15.70 1.42 4.89
CA TRP A 20 16.60 2.05 5.86
C TRP A 20 16.16 1.74 7.31
N GLU A 21 16.01 2.76 8.14
CA GLU A 21 15.53 2.65 9.53
C GLU A 21 14.01 2.53 9.64
N GLY A 22 13.27 2.58 8.53
CA GLY A 22 11.82 2.55 8.52
C GLY A 22 11.21 1.37 7.76
N TRP A 23 9.90 1.26 7.90
CA TRP A 23 9.03 0.40 7.11
C TRP A 23 8.20 1.25 6.16
N CYS A 24 8.13 0.80 4.92
CA CYS A 24 7.28 1.36 3.88
C CYS A 24 6.38 0.23 3.36
N ALA A 25 5.21 0.55 2.81
CA ALA A 25 4.33 -0.45 2.21
C ALA A 25 3.98 -0.04 0.79
N GLY A 26 4.51 -0.76 -0.20
CA GLY A 26 4.08 -0.61 -1.58
C GLY A 26 2.68 -1.20 -1.74
N ALA A 27 1.80 -0.54 -2.50
CA ALA A 27 0.49 -1.07 -2.85
C ALA A 27 0.39 -1.09 -4.37
N TYR A 28 0.22 -2.27 -4.93
CA TYR A 28 0.20 -2.51 -6.35
C TYR A 28 -1.20 -2.98 -6.76
N PRO A 29 -1.84 -2.35 -7.75
CA PRO A 29 -3.10 -2.87 -8.25
C PRO A 29 -2.87 -4.24 -8.87
N THR A 30 -3.69 -5.24 -8.51
CA THR A 30 -3.63 -6.56 -9.14
C THR A 30 -4.48 -6.65 -10.39
N ARG A 31 -5.28 -5.62 -10.69
CA ARG A 31 -6.15 -5.52 -11.86
C ARG A 31 -5.91 -4.21 -12.60
N ALA A 32 -5.99 -4.24 -13.92
CA ALA A 32 -5.81 -3.07 -14.78
C ALA A 32 -6.91 -2.01 -14.62
N ASP A 33 -8.09 -2.41 -14.14
CA ASP A 33 -9.22 -1.50 -13.86
C ASP A 33 -9.04 -0.67 -12.59
N LEU A 34 -8.01 -0.94 -11.78
CA LEU A 34 -7.78 -0.21 -10.54
C LEU A 34 -6.87 1.00 -10.75
N PRO A 35 -7.17 2.15 -10.11
CA PRO A 35 -6.35 3.34 -10.24
C PRO A 35 -4.93 3.07 -9.74
N PHE A 36 -3.96 3.53 -10.52
CA PHE A 36 -2.55 3.35 -10.22
C PHE A 36 -2.15 4.16 -8.98
N LEU A 37 -1.57 3.47 -8.00
CA LEU A 37 -1.02 4.11 -6.80
C LEU A 37 0.39 4.58 -7.08
N ALA A 38 0.59 5.90 -7.15
CA ALA A 38 1.93 6.45 -7.22
C ALA A 38 2.72 6.04 -5.95
N ARG A 39 3.92 5.49 -6.15
CA ARG A 39 4.81 5.06 -5.06
C ARG A 39 5.13 6.18 -4.07
N SER A 40 5.02 7.43 -4.50
CA SER A 40 5.17 8.64 -3.69
C SER A 40 4.10 8.76 -2.60
N THR A 41 2.87 8.31 -2.85
CA THR A 41 1.73 8.41 -1.92
C THR A 41 1.84 7.42 -0.76
N LEU A 42 2.71 6.41 -0.90
CA LEU A 42 2.92 5.32 0.06
C LEU A 42 4.23 5.47 0.83
N ARG A 43 4.94 6.57 0.62
CA ARG A 43 6.31 6.78 1.10
C ARG A 43 6.37 7.30 2.54
N THR A 44 5.40 6.92 3.37
CA THR A 44 5.52 7.14 4.81
C THR A 44 6.44 6.07 5.38
N LEU A 45 7.59 6.52 5.90
CA LEU A 45 8.49 5.67 6.66
C LEU A 45 7.92 5.56 8.07
N ALA A 46 7.30 4.43 8.37
CA ALA A 46 6.79 4.13 9.70
C ALA A 46 7.80 3.29 10.49
N GLU A 47 7.86 3.47 11.79
CA GLU A 47 8.75 2.68 12.67
C GLU A 47 8.33 1.19 12.74
N ARG A 48 7.06 0.90 12.44
CA ARG A 48 6.47 -0.45 12.51
C ARG A 48 5.84 -0.87 11.20
N LYS A 49 5.98 -2.16 10.87
CA LYS A 49 5.37 -2.80 9.68
C LYS A 49 3.85 -2.63 9.67
N GLU A 50 3.20 -2.79 10.81
CA GLU A 50 1.74 -2.72 10.94
C GLU A 50 1.22 -1.32 10.61
N VAL A 51 1.96 -0.29 11.01
CA VAL A 51 1.64 1.12 10.73
C VAL A 51 1.77 1.39 9.24
N ALA A 52 2.87 0.96 8.61
CA ALA A 52 3.04 1.09 7.16
C ALA A 52 1.91 0.40 6.38
N VAL A 53 1.49 -0.80 6.80
CA VAL A 53 0.36 -1.52 6.18
C VAL A 53 -0.97 -0.81 6.42
N ALA A 54 -1.22 -0.30 7.63
CA ALA A 54 -2.45 0.43 7.94
C ALA A 54 -2.59 1.71 7.11
N GLU A 55 -1.50 2.45 6.93
CA GLU A 55 -1.49 3.64 6.07
C GLU A 55 -1.69 3.29 4.60
N ALA A 56 -1.06 2.22 4.10
CA ALA A 56 -1.30 1.75 2.73
C ALA A 56 -2.79 1.43 2.51
N LYS A 57 -3.44 0.77 3.47
CA LYS A 57 -4.89 0.50 3.43
C LYS A 57 -5.71 1.79 3.40
N GLN A 58 -5.43 2.75 4.29
CA GLN A 58 -6.13 4.04 4.30
C GLN A 58 -5.99 4.80 2.97
N ASN A 59 -4.81 4.79 2.36
CA ASN A 59 -4.59 5.42 1.06
C ASN A 59 -5.38 4.72 -0.06
N ILE A 60 -5.40 3.38 -0.06
CA ILE A 60 -6.26 2.61 -0.96
C ILE A 60 -7.73 3.00 -0.77
N ASP A 61 -8.22 3.02 0.48
CA ASP A 61 -9.61 3.35 0.77
C ASP A 61 -9.96 4.79 0.34
N ARG A 62 -9.05 5.78 0.52
CA ARG A 62 -9.25 7.16 0.04
C ARG A 62 -9.35 7.25 -1.47
N ILE A 63 -8.52 6.52 -2.20
CA ILE A 63 -8.51 6.56 -3.67
C ILE A 63 -9.70 5.80 -4.24
N LEU A 64 -10.05 4.66 -3.67
CA LEU A 64 -11.28 3.96 -4.05
C LEU A 64 -12.51 4.84 -3.80
N ALA A 65 -12.56 5.54 -2.67
CA ALA A 65 -13.63 6.51 -2.39
C ALA A 65 -13.62 7.72 -3.34
N SER A 66 -12.45 8.10 -3.88
CA SER A 66 -12.32 9.14 -4.90
C SER A 66 -12.77 8.68 -6.27
N VAL A 67 -12.55 7.40 -6.62
CA VAL A 67 -12.89 6.84 -7.94
C VAL A 67 -14.36 6.43 -8.02
N ASP A 68 -14.96 5.99 -6.91
CA ASP A 68 -16.40 5.68 -6.83
C ASP A 68 -17.31 6.90 -7.10
N ARG A 69 -16.77 8.12 -7.01
CA ARG A 69 -17.50 9.36 -7.22
C ARG A 69 -17.58 9.85 -8.68
N HIS A 70 -17.10 9.08 -9.65
CA HIS A 70 -17.09 9.48 -11.07
C HIS A 70 -17.91 8.56 -11.94
#